data_AF-A0AAV8Y8Q8-F1
#
_entry.id   AF-A0AAV8Y8Q8-F1
#
_cell.length_a   1.000
_cell.length_b   1.000
_cell.length_c   1.000
_cell.angle_alpha   90.00
_cell.angle_beta   90.00
_cell.angle_gamma   90.00
#
_symmetry.space_group_name_H-M   'P 1'
#
loop_
_entity.id
_entity.type
_entity.pdbx_description
1 polymer ?
#
loop_
_entity_poly.entity_id
_entity_poly.type
_entity_poly.pdbx_seq_one_letter_code
_entity_poly.pdbx_strand_id
1 'polypeptide(L)'
;MRKLVEGNQDDIKELGLGEYVVHKMIEGLEGKGYHIYFDNFFTTERLMRLMYKKEIYCCGTVRSNRKNLPNNLKNDNKLTRGERDWFTRREKLTCVKWKDKRAVTVLSTIHAPIESLPVGKRENDGTTTKINCAKAVNDYTCCMGGVDRADMLKLYYAIHRKSRKW
;
A
#
# COMPACT_ATOMS: atom_id res chain seq x y z
N MET A 1 -6.94 17.31 12.62
CA MET A 1 -6.34 18.30 11.71
C MET A 1 -6.18 17.70 10.33
N ARG A 2 -6.83 18.26 9.30
CA ARG A 2 -6.38 18.08 7.91
C ARG A 2 -5.27 19.12 7.70
N LYS A 3 -4.03 18.70 7.48
CA LYS A 3 -3.01 19.64 6.98
C LYS A 3 -3.41 19.98 5.55
N LEU A 4 -3.73 21.25 5.30
CA LEU A 4 -3.77 21.77 3.93
C LEU A 4 -2.32 21.78 3.45
N VAL A 5 -2.06 21.08 2.34
CA VAL A 5 -0.73 21.03 1.76
C VAL A 5 -0.59 22.21 0.82
N GLU A 6 -0.31 23.38 1.38
CA GLU A 6 0.25 24.50 0.63
C GLU A 6 1.75 24.22 0.50
N GLY A 7 2.13 23.51 -0.56
CA GLY A 7 3.52 23.12 -0.76
C GLY A 7 4.31 24.14 -1.55
N ASN A 8 5.61 24.21 -1.26
CA ASN A 8 6.58 25.00 -2.02
C ASN A 8 6.60 24.51 -3.48
N GLN A 9 6.48 25.44 -4.44
CA GLN A 9 6.23 25.11 -5.85
C GLN A 9 7.36 24.31 -6.52
N ASP A 10 8.59 24.44 -6.02
CA ASP A 10 9.75 23.77 -6.60
C ASP A 10 9.84 22.30 -6.17
N ASP A 11 9.58 21.99 -4.89
CA ASP A 11 9.56 20.60 -4.39
C ASP A 11 8.43 19.78 -5.03
N ILE A 12 7.27 20.41 -5.27
CA ILE A 12 6.13 19.76 -5.95
C ILE A 12 6.47 19.46 -7.41
N LYS A 13 7.25 20.31 -8.10
CA LYS A 13 7.66 20.06 -9.48
C LYS A 13 8.59 18.84 -9.60
N GLU A 14 9.45 18.60 -8.61
CA GLU A 14 10.41 17.50 -8.64
C GLU A 14 9.79 16.13 -8.25
N LEU A 15 9.01 16.12 -7.16
CA LEU A 15 8.42 14.90 -6.58
C LEU A 15 7.01 14.61 -7.10
N GLY A 16 6.31 15.62 -7.62
CA GLY A 16 4.86 15.52 -7.88
C GLY A 16 4.05 15.57 -6.57
N LEU A 17 2.79 15.97 -6.68
CA LEU A 17 1.95 16.29 -5.52
C LEU A 17 1.80 15.11 -4.54
N GLY A 18 1.53 13.90 -5.05
CA GLY A 18 1.30 12.73 -4.21
C GLY A 18 2.52 12.35 -3.36
N GLU A 19 3.71 12.31 -3.98
CA GLU A 19 4.94 11.98 -3.27
C GLU A 19 5.36 13.09 -2.31
N TYR A 20 5.17 14.36 -2.70
CA TYR A 20 5.41 15.51 -1.81
C TYR A 20 4.58 15.44 -0.53
N VAL A 21 3.27 15.17 -0.64
CA VAL A 21 2.38 15.03 0.50
C VAL A 21 2.88 13.93 1.44
N VAL A 22 3.25 12.76 0.89
CA VAL A 22 3.79 11.66 1.71
C VAL A 22 5.08 12.08 2.40
N HIS A 23 6.02 12.70 1.69
CA HIS A 23 7.27 13.19 2.28
C HIS A 23 7.04 14.15 3.44
N LYS A 24 6.07 15.07 3.32
CA LYS A 24 5.72 15.98 4.42
C LYS A 24 4.99 15.32 5.58
N MET A 25 4.26 14.22 5.34
CA MET A 25 3.57 13.51 6.42
C MET A 25 4.51 12.66 7.28
N ILE A 26 5.61 12.20 6.72
CA ILE A 26 6.55 11.29 7.39
C ILE A 26 7.82 11.97 7.90
N GLU A 27 7.92 13.29 7.72
CA GLU A 27 9.06 14.09 8.16
C GLU A 27 9.31 13.88 9.67
N GLY A 28 10.54 13.49 10.02
CA GLY A 28 10.93 13.15 11.38
C GLY A 28 10.73 11.69 11.76
N LEU A 29 10.27 10.83 10.84
CA LEU A 29 10.19 9.37 11.03
C LEU A 29 11.41 8.62 10.47
N GLU A 30 12.33 9.32 9.80
CA GLU A 30 13.55 8.74 9.23
C GLU A 30 14.45 8.07 10.28
N GLY A 31 15.10 6.96 9.93
CA GLY A 31 16.06 6.26 10.80
C GLY A 31 15.44 5.51 12.00
N LYS A 32 14.11 5.55 12.17
CA LYS A 32 13.42 4.95 13.32
C LYS A 32 12.87 3.54 13.06
N GLY A 33 13.01 3.03 11.83
CA GLY A 33 12.56 1.69 11.45
C GLY A 33 11.04 1.53 11.34
N TYR A 34 10.30 2.62 11.09
CA TYR A 34 8.84 2.55 10.93
C TYR A 34 8.43 1.80 9.66
N HIS A 35 7.29 1.10 9.76
CA HIS A 35 6.62 0.45 8.64
C HIS A 35 5.39 1.26 8.24
N ILE A 36 5.37 1.74 7.00
CA ILE A 36 4.31 2.60 6.47
C ILE A 36 3.52 1.85 5.40
N TYR A 37 2.19 1.94 5.49
CA TYR A 37 1.29 1.31 4.54
C TYR A 37 0.61 2.37 3.65
N PHE A 38 0.75 2.23 2.34
CA PHE A 38 0.25 3.21 1.37
C PHE A 38 -1.00 2.73 0.64
N ASP A 39 -1.95 3.64 0.42
CA ASP A 39 -2.98 3.39 -0.59
C ASP A 39 -2.39 3.41 -2.01
N ASN A 40 -3.05 2.71 -2.93
CA ASN A 40 -2.67 2.57 -4.32
C ASN A 40 -2.34 3.89 -5.01
N PHE A 41 -3.00 4.99 -4.61
CA PHE A 41 -2.78 6.31 -5.19
C PHE A 41 -1.33 6.77 -5.03
N PHE A 42 -0.75 6.55 -3.86
CA PHE A 42 0.61 6.98 -3.50
C PHE A 42 1.69 5.96 -3.86
N THR A 43 1.34 4.68 -4.02
CA THR A 43 2.31 3.62 -4.28
C THR A 43 2.96 3.77 -5.67
N THR A 44 4.22 4.20 -5.69
CA THR A 44 5.11 4.24 -6.86
C THR A 44 6.45 3.58 -6.54
N GLU A 45 7.11 3.00 -7.54
CA GLU A 45 8.47 2.47 -7.35
C GLU A 45 9.45 3.54 -6.88
N ARG A 46 9.35 4.77 -7.41
CA ARG A 46 10.23 5.89 -7.04
C ARG A 46 10.11 6.21 -5.55
N LEU A 47 8.88 6.38 -5.05
CA LEU A 47 8.61 6.67 -3.65
C LEU A 47 9.17 5.57 -2.74
N MET A 48 8.91 4.30 -3.05
CA MET A 48 9.37 3.17 -2.22
C MET A 48 10.90 3.13 -2.08
N ARG A 49 11.63 3.43 -3.16
CA ARG A 49 13.10 3.51 -3.13
C ARG A 49 13.61 4.71 -2.33
N LEU A 50 12.97 5.87 -2.47
CA LEU A 50 13.31 7.07 -1.69
C LEU A 50 13.11 6.83 -0.19
N MET A 51 12.02 6.18 0.20
CA MET A 51 11.76 5.81 1.60
C MET A 51 12.78 4.81 2.14
N TYR A 52 13.13 3.81 1.34
CA TYR A 52 14.14 2.82 1.74
C TYR A 52 15.50 3.48 2.05
N LYS A 53 15.92 4.47 1.25
CA LYS A 53 17.15 5.25 1.51
C LYS A 53 17.10 6.08 2.79
N LYS A 54 15.90 6.43 3.25
CA LYS A 54 15.63 7.15 4.51
C LYS A 54 15.40 6.20 5.70
N GLU A 55 15.64 4.90 5.53
CA GLU A 55 15.39 3.85 6.52
C GLU A 55 13.92 3.80 6.97
N ILE A 56 13.02 4.07 6.03
CA ILE A 56 11.57 3.93 6.18
C ILE A 56 11.12 2.78 5.28
N TYR A 57 10.50 1.77 5.88
CA TYR A 57 10.05 0.59 5.15
C TYR A 57 8.57 0.71 4.82
N CYS A 58 8.18 0.27 3.62
CA CYS A 58 6.85 0.54 3.11
C CYS A 58 6.19 -0.68 2.48
N CYS A 59 4.86 -0.68 2.45
CA CYS A 59 4.04 -1.67 1.75
C CYS A 59 2.78 -1.00 1.19
N GLY A 60 2.45 -1.23 -0.07
CA GLY A 60 1.25 -0.64 -0.66
C GLY A 60 0.74 -1.45 -1.84
N THR A 61 -0.57 -1.42 -2.05
CA THR A 61 -1.17 -1.97 -3.27
C THR A 61 -0.78 -1.12 -4.47
N VAL A 62 -0.69 -1.73 -5.65
CA VAL A 62 -0.35 -1.03 -6.88
C VAL A 62 -1.27 -1.49 -8.00
N ARG A 63 -1.73 -0.55 -8.84
CA ARG A 63 -2.52 -0.88 -10.03
C ARG A 63 -1.61 -1.52 -11.08
N SER A 64 -2.10 -2.53 -11.79
CA SER A 64 -1.35 -3.24 -12.83
C SER A 64 -0.84 -2.34 -13.96
N ASN A 65 -1.51 -1.22 -14.23
CA ASN A 65 -1.12 -0.24 -15.24
C ASN A 65 -0.17 0.86 -14.73
N ARG A 66 0.36 0.75 -13.50
CA ARG A 66 1.31 1.72 -12.96
C ARG A 66 2.65 1.62 -13.72
N LYS A 67 3.23 2.78 -14.04
CA LYS A 67 4.55 2.86 -14.70
C LYS A 67 5.63 2.15 -13.89
N ASN A 68 6.61 1.58 -14.59
CA ASN A 68 7.80 0.91 -14.05
C ASN A 68 7.54 -0.41 -13.30
N LEU A 69 6.32 -0.93 -13.35
CA LEU A 69 6.06 -2.30 -12.89
C LEU A 69 6.81 -3.33 -13.76
N PRO A 70 7.24 -4.46 -13.16
CA PRO A 70 7.83 -5.55 -13.91
C PRO A 70 6.82 -6.16 -14.90
N ASN A 71 7.18 -6.18 -16.19
CA ASN A 71 6.34 -6.74 -17.27
C ASN A 71 6.32 -8.28 -17.29
N ASN A 72 7.18 -8.93 -16.50
CA ASN A 72 7.36 -10.37 -16.44
C ASN A 72 6.46 -11.07 -15.40
N LEU A 73 5.58 -10.34 -14.71
CA LEU A 73 4.59 -10.96 -13.84
C LEU A 73 3.52 -11.67 -14.67
N LYS A 74 3.09 -12.86 -14.24
CA LYS A 74 2.00 -13.62 -14.84
C LYS A 74 0.74 -12.77 -14.95
N ASN A 75 0.07 -12.87 -16.11
CA ASN A 75 -1.24 -12.27 -16.32
C ASN A 75 -2.27 -12.87 -15.36
N ASP A 76 -3.30 -12.08 -15.01
CA ASP A 76 -4.33 -12.48 -14.02
C ASP A 76 -5.00 -13.81 -14.38
N ASN A 77 -5.19 -14.08 -15.67
CA ASN A 77 -5.82 -15.31 -16.17
C ASN A 77 -4.92 -16.55 -16.01
N LYS A 78 -3.60 -16.36 -15.88
CA LYS A 78 -2.63 -17.44 -15.71
C LYS A 78 -2.36 -17.79 -14.24
N LEU A 79 -2.78 -16.96 -13.29
CA LEU A 79 -2.73 -17.30 -11.88
C LEU A 79 -3.96 -18.13 -11.50
N THR A 80 -3.74 -19.18 -10.72
CA THR A 80 -4.79 -19.90 -10.00
C THR A 80 -5.02 -19.27 -8.64
N ARG A 81 -6.16 -19.61 -8.00
CA ARG A 81 -6.50 -19.08 -6.68
C ARG A 81 -5.52 -19.59 -5.63
N GLY A 82 -4.97 -18.69 -4.82
CA GLY A 82 -3.90 -18.96 -3.85
C GLY A 82 -2.49 -18.92 -4.44
N GLU A 83 -2.36 -18.87 -5.76
CA GLU A 83 -1.07 -18.74 -6.42
C GLU A 83 -0.56 -17.29 -6.31
N ARG A 84 0.76 -17.17 -6.32
CA ARG A 84 1.46 -15.90 -6.41
C ARG A 84 2.56 -15.95 -7.44
N ASP A 85 2.90 -14.78 -7.93
CA ASP A 85 4.09 -14.51 -8.71
C ASP A 85 4.78 -13.27 -8.14
N TRP A 86 6.09 -13.16 -8.29
CA TRP A 86 6.82 -12.06 -7.69
C TRP A 86 8.05 -11.67 -8.50
N PHE A 87 8.50 -10.45 -8.25
CA PHE A 87 9.71 -9.91 -8.80
C PHE A 87 10.42 -9.06 -7.76
N THR A 88 11.74 -9.19 -7.63
CA THR A 88 12.52 -8.38 -6.69
C THR A 88 13.56 -7.58 -7.46
N ARG A 89 13.68 -6.30 -7.13
CA ARG A 89 14.68 -5.36 -7.66
C ARG A 89 15.75 -5.07 -6.62
N ARG A 90 16.69 -4.20 -7.00
CA ARG A 90 17.65 -3.56 -6.08
C ARG A 90 16.91 -2.88 -4.93
N GLU A 91 17.63 -2.60 -3.84
CA GLU A 91 17.09 -1.91 -2.64
C GLU A 91 15.96 -2.69 -1.95
N LYS A 92 15.98 -4.04 -2.05
CA LYS A 92 14.97 -4.94 -1.45
C LYS A 92 13.52 -4.62 -1.83
N LEU A 93 13.31 -3.96 -2.98
CA LEU A 93 11.98 -3.69 -3.47
C LEU A 93 11.39 -4.93 -4.14
N THR A 94 10.38 -5.52 -3.50
CA THR A 94 9.67 -6.69 -3.99
C THR A 94 8.27 -6.31 -4.45
N CYS A 95 7.92 -6.75 -5.65
CA CYS A 95 6.58 -6.74 -6.20
C CYS A 95 5.99 -8.14 -6.07
N VAL A 96 4.90 -8.29 -5.34
CA VAL A 96 4.19 -9.56 -5.17
C VAL A 96 2.80 -9.43 -5.78
N LYS A 97 2.46 -10.34 -6.67
CA LYS A 97 1.13 -10.49 -7.25
C LYS A 97 0.53 -11.78 -6.73
N TRP A 98 -0.64 -11.69 -6.11
CA TRP A 98 -1.33 -12.84 -5.54
C TRP A 98 -2.79 -12.83 -5.96
N LYS A 99 -3.38 -14.00 -6.20
CA LYS A 99 -4.76 -14.11 -6.67
C LYS A 99 -5.64 -14.84 -5.68
N ASP A 100 -6.71 -14.18 -5.26
CA ASP A 100 -7.87 -14.81 -4.61
C ASP A 100 -9.00 -14.97 -5.63
N LYS A 101 -10.15 -14.32 -5.41
CA LYS A 101 -11.18 -14.08 -6.43
C LYS A 101 -10.68 -13.12 -7.53
N ARG A 102 -9.82 -12.16 -7.16
CA ARG A 102 -9.17 -11.20 -8.07
C ARG A 102 -7.68 -11.13 -7.76
N ALA A 103 -6.87 -10.76 -8.75
CA ALA A 103 -5.45 -10.56 -8.54
C ALA A 103 -5.21 -9.21 -7.85
N VAL A 104 -4.31 -9.22 -6.87
CA VAL A 104 -3.84 -8.04 -6.15
C VAL A 104 -2.34 -7.99 -6.29
N THR A 105 -1.82 -6.82 -6.65
CA THR A 105 -0.37 -6.56 -6.73
C THR A 105 0.01 -5.62 -5.60
N VAL A 106 1.08 -5.95 -4.88
CA VAL A 106 1.63 -5.18 -3.77
C VAL A 106 3.11 -4.92 -4.03
N LEU A 107 3.54 -3.69 -3.81
CA LEU A 107 4.94 -3.34 -3.71
C LEU A 107 5.33 -3.24 -2.23
N SER A 108 6.47 -3.81 -1.87
CA SER A 108 6.97 -3.75 -0.50
C SER A 108 8.49 -3.72 -0.43
N THR A 109 9.01 -3.02 0.57
CA THR A 109 10.41 -3.07 1.01
C THR A 109 10.58 -3.77 2.37
N ILE A 110 9.47 -4.27 2.94
CA ILE A 110 9.42 -4.95 4.25
C ILE A 110 9.51 -6.47 4.07
N HIS A 111 8.77 -7.01 3.10
CA HIS A 111 8.48 -8.44 3.02
C HIS A 111 9.38 -9.18 2.04
N ALA A 112 9.75 -10.42 2.37
CA ALA A 112 10.38 -11.30 1.41
C ALA A 112 9.32 -11.94 0.50
N PRO A 113 9.61 -12.13 -0.81
CA PRO A 113 8.62 -12.62 -1.77
C PRO A 113 8.05 -14.00 -1.43
N ILE A 114 8.86 -14.84 -0.78
CA ILE A 114 8.52 -16.23 -0.46
C ILE A 114 7.68 -16.37 0.81
N GLU A 115 7.49 -15.31 1.59
CA GLU A 115 6.72 -15.40 2.84
C GLU A 115 5.23 -15.52 2.54
N SER A 116 4.61 -16.60 3.02
CA SER A 116 3.18 -16.85 2.90
C SER A 116 2.62 -17.44 4.17
N LEU A 117 1.34 -17.17 4.42
CA LEU A 117 0.62 -17.58 5.62
C LEU A 117 -0.70 -18.23 5.20
N PRO A 118 -1.15 -19.30 5.86
CA PRO A 118 -2.49 -19.83 5.63
C PRO A 118 -3.53 -18.87 6.21
N VAL A 119 -4.45 -18.40 5.36
CA VAL A 119 -5.56 -17.50 5.76
C VAL A 119 -6.88 -18.21 5.51
N GLY A 120 -7.77 -18.18 6.52
CA GLY A 120 -9.14 -18.66 6.37
C GLY A 120 -9.96 -17.69 5.54
N LYS A 121 -10.52 -18.17 4.42
CA LYS A 121 -11.41 -17.39 3.56
C LYS A 121 -12.79 -18.00 3.60
N ARG A 122 -13.78 -17.16 3.90
CA ARG A 122 -15.19 -17.55 3.88
C ARG A 122 -15.69 -17.54 2.44
N GLU A 123 -16.24 -18.66 2.03
CA GLU A 123 -16.87 -18.83 0.73
C GLU A 123 -18.32 -18.40 0.74
N ASN A 124 -18.92 -18.27 -0.45
CA ASN A 124 -20.31 -17.85 -0.59
C ASN A 124 -21.30 -18.88 -0.02
N ASP A 125 -20.92 -20.16 0.02
CA ASP A 125 -21.68 -21.26 0.62
C ASP A 125 -21.56 -21.31 2.16
N GLY A 126 -20.82 -20.37 2.76
CA GLY A 126 -20.59 -20.29 4.20
C GLY A 126 -19.44 -21.15 4.72
N THR A 127 -18.82 -21.99 3.88
CA THR A 127 -17.66 -22.79 4.25
C THR A 127 -16.40 -21.91 4.40
N THR A 128 -15.40 -22.42 5.12
CA THR A 128 -14.11 -21.72 5.28
C THR A 128 -12.99 -22.57 4.71
N THR A 129 -12.36 -22.08 3.65
CA THR A 129 -11.22 -22.69 2.97
C THR A 129 -9.94 -22.02 3.43
N LYS A 130 -8.89 -22.82 3.68
CA LYS A 130 -7.56 -22.31 3.96
C LYS A 130 -6.82 -22.08 2.65
N ILE A 131 -6.40 -20.85 2.42
CA ILE A 131 -5.64 -20.46 1.22
C ILE A 131 -4.33 -19.84 1.67
N ASN A 132 -3.22 -20.23 1.04
CA ASN A 132 -1.94 -19.59 1.28
C ASN A 132 -1.96 -18.19 0.66
N CYS A 133 -1.91 -17.18 1.53
CA CYS A 133 -1.83 -15.78 1.16
C CYS A 133 -0.39 -15.29 1.26
N ALA A 134 0.03 -14.42 0.35
CA ALA A 134 1.32 -13.74 0.49
C ALA A 134 1.32 -12.87 1.75
N LYS A 135 2.38 -12.93 2.56
CA LYS A 135 2.49 -12.18 3.81
C LYS A 135 2.30 -10.68 3.60
N ALA A 136 2.91 -10.13 2.54
CA ALA A 136 2.76 -8.73 2.16
C ALA A 136 1.30 -8.29 1.95
N VAL A 137 0.46 -9.17 1.37
CA VAL A 137 -0.96 -8.89 1.13
C VAL A 137 -1.75 -8.96 2.43
N ASN A 138 -1.45 -9.93 3.29
CA ASN A 138 -2.06 -10.06 4.59
C ASN A 138 -1.77 -8.84 5.47
N ASP A 139 -0.50 -8.49 5.62
CA ASP A 139 -0.06 -7.41 6.51
C ASP A 139 -0.57 -6.05 5.99
N TYR A 140 -0.60 -5.86 4.67
CA TYR A 140 -1.28 -4.72 4.06
C TYR A 140 -2.77 -4.65 4.46
N THR A 141 -3.50 -5.75 4.34
CA THR A 141 -4.93 -5.81 4.66
C THR A 141 -5.19 -5.49 6.13
N CYS A 142 -4.32 -5.95 7.03
CA CYS A 142 -4.40 -5.66 8.46
C CYS A 142 -4.16 -4.18 8.78
N CYS A 143 -3.26 -3.51 8.05
CA CYS A 143 -2.83 -2.15 8.36
C CYS A 143 -3.55 -1.04 7.56
N MET A 144 -4.14 -1.35 6.40
CA MET A 144 -4.74 -0.34 5.50
C MET A 144 -5.90 0.45 6.13
N GLY A 145 -6.64 -0.15 7.08
CA GLY A 145 -7.86 0.43 7.65
C GLY A 145 -7.65 1.54 8.69
N GLY A 146 -6.40 1.92 8.99
CA GLY A 146 -6.11 2.91 10.04
C GLY A 146 -6.73 4.29 9.77
N VAL A 147 -6.60 4.78 8.54
CA VAL A 147 -7.14 6.10 8.14
C VAL A 147 -8.67 6.06 8.11
N ASP A 148 -9.26 5.06 7.47
CA ASP A 148 -10.72 4.90 7.37
C ASP A 148 -11.36 4.78 8.76
N ARG A 149 -10.72 4.05 9.69
CA ARG A 149 -11.20 3.95 11.07
C ARG A 149 -11.14 5.29 11.80
N ALA A 150 -10.09 6.06 11.60
CA ALA A 150 -9.98 7.40 12.18
C ALA A 150 -11.04 8.35 11.62
N ASP A 151 -11.33 8.28 10.31
CA ASP A 151 -12.36 9.10 9.68
C ASP A 151 -13.77 8.65 10.08
N MET A 152 -14.01 7.34 10.22
CA MET A 152 -15.24 6.80 10.78
C MET A 152 -15.49 7.34 12.19
N LEU A 153 -14.48 7.28 13.08
CA LEU A 153 -14.60 7.82 14.44
C LEU A 153 -14.86 9.32 14.43
N LYS A 154 -14.20 10.10 13.56
CA LYS A 154 -14.49 11.53 13.42
C LYS A 154 -15.95 11.76 13.03
N LEU A 155 -16.50 10.99 12.10
CA LEU A 155 -17.91 11.13 11.68
C LEU A 155 -18.88 10.82 12.82
N TYR A 156 -18.63 9.77 13.60
CA TYR A 156 -19.49 9.41 14.74
C TYR A 156 -19.55 10.51 15.82
N TYR A 157 -18.43 11.20 16.04
CA TYR A 157 -18.33 12.26 17.06
C TYR A 157 -18.32 13.68 16.46
N ALA A 158 -18.65 13.83 15.18
CA ALA A 158 -18.63 15.14 14.52
C ALA A 158 -19.83 15.98 14.98
N ILE A 159 -19.56 17.08 15.68
CA ILE A 159 -20.52 18.17 15.87
C ILE A 159 -20.51 19.05 14.60
N HIS A 160 -20.90 18.49 13.46
CA HIS A 160 -21.00 19.25 12.22
C HIS A 160 -22.25 20.12 12.24
N ARG A 161 -22.07 21.45 12.16
CA ARG A 161 -23.16 22.41 11.94
C ARG A 161 -23.15 22.85 10.49
N LYS A 162 -24.32 22.91 9.86
CA LYS A 162 -24.48 23.44 8.50
C LYS A 162 -24.03 24.91 8.49
N SER A 163 -23.06 25.24 7.65
CA SER A 163 -22.50 26.59 7.49
C SER A 163 -22.46 26.95 6.00
N ARG A 164 -22.58 28.26 5.70
CA ARG A 164 -22.37 28.81 4.35
C ARG A 164 -20.91 29.22 4.09
N LYS A 165 -20.06 29.16 5.12
CA LYS A 165 -18.63 29.48 5.07
C LYS A 165 -17.83 28.19 5.24
N TRP A 166 -16.78 28.05 4.42
CA TRP A 166 -15.80 26.96 4.51
C TRP A 166 -14.91 27.10 5.74
#